data_AF-A0ABD3EPT8-F1
#
_entry.id   AF-A0ABD3EPT8-F1
#
_cell.length_a   1.000
_cell.length_b   1.000
_cell.length_c   1.000
_cell.angle_alpha   90.00
_cell.angle_beta   90.00
_cell.angle_gamma   90.00
#
_symmetry.space_group_name_H-M   'P 1'
#
loop_
_entity.id
_entity.type
_entity.pdbx_description
1 polymer ?
#
loop_
_entity_poly.entity_id
_entity_poly.type
_entity_poly.pdbx_seq_one_letter_code
_entity_poly.pdbx_strand_id
1 'polypeptide(L)'
;MAKEGINGVFGKPKALRSKLGKASDRLEEDAQTMEARLSQLRVNMLEEKKKRDAELPLKHAGNRWRSAREDRGSMRQYARDVQQKKVMKKQSKKEISDSTGSKKTKMKKSSKLNILSPATVEQWTVPQVLEWLTVIGLEEFQSGFEFHQVTGKKLLGISPEGYEKLGVFKLSARNRLLAEVEQIRAQQVKERSETQNTNEPAEIIDPKLRNAQLVPEIPSPPSKLAAKTHWSHVSPLSETAIASGEGQVPVNLADGEFNEDAGHASFMKALLEWRESDSKEVAAKSNQEEDEWVNPMFSGGIDEAQGNQKTGGALLEGTYNEDDAHNSFQEALMAWRNGGSDAVTRSVEQTESGCTPGERKCCWQCYCVVQVEDLVHDDQTDKSFCGSTCQQDYHEQYARFYTSHEIG
;
A
#
# COMPACT_ATOMS: atom_id res chain seq x y z
N MET A 1 -76.43 -23.46 59.04
CA MET A 1 -75.28 -23.59 58.13
C MET A 1 -74.02 -23.28 58.93
N ALA A 2 -73.33 -24.32 59.39
CA ALA A 2 -72.18 -24.22 60.27
C ALA A 2 -70.91 -23.98 59.44
N LYS A 3 -70.09 -23.02 59.88
CA LYS A 3 -68.79 -22.68 59.28
C LYS A 3 -67.72 -23.60 59.88
N GLU A 4 -67.15 -24.49 59.09
CA GLU A 4 -65.99 -25.29 59.48
C GLU A 4 -64.71 -24.45 59.36
N GLY A 5 -64.03 -24.30 60.49
CA GLY A 5 -62.74 -23.63 60.60
C GLY A 5 -61.60 -24.55 60.18
N ILE A 6 -60.79 -24.07 59.24
CA ILE A 6 -59.56 -24.71 58.79
C ILE A 6 -58.49 -24.47 59.86
N ASN A 7 -58.21 -25.50 60.66
CA ASN A 7 -57.10 -25.54 61.60
C ASN A 7 -55.76 -25.51 60.86
N GLY A 8 -55.24 -24.30 60.65
CA GLY A 8 -53.89 -24.08 60.13
C GLY A 8 -52.82 -24.45 61.16
N VAL A 9 -52.24 -25.64 61.01
CA VAL A 9 -51.05 -26.08 61.73
C VAL A 9 -49.87 -25.26 61.24
N PHE A 10 -49.53 -24.19 61.96
CA PHE A 10 -48.31 -23.42 61.77
C PHE A 10 -47.11 -24.30 62.17
N GLY A 11 -46.48 -24.91 61.17
CA GLY A 11 -45.27 -25.71 61.33
C GLY A 11 -44.14 -24.86 61.92
N LYS A 12 -43.42 -25.44 62.89
CA LYS A 12 -42.26 -24.82 63.55
C LYS A 12 -41.25 -24.34 62.49
N PRO A 13 -40.70 -23.11 62.59
CA PRO A 13 -39.75 -22.58 61.62
C PRO A 13 -38.52 -23.49 61.54
N LYS A 14 -38.32 -24.06 60.36
CA LYS A 14 -37.18 -24.91 60.02
C LYS A 14 -35.94 -24.02 60.04
N ALA A 15 -35.03 -24.25 60.97
CA ALA A 15 -33.77 -23.50 61.06
C ALA A 15 -33.04 -23.56 59.71
N LEU A 16 -32.92 -22.39 59.05
CA LEU A 16 -32.17 -22.23 57.80
C LEU A 16 -30.69 -22.45 58.10
N ARG A 17 -30.28 -23.71 57.97
CA ARG A 17 -28.92 -24.20 58.16
C ARG A 17 -28.02 -23.51 57.12
N SER A 18 -27.15 -22.63 57.62
CA SER A 18 -26.17 -21.78 56.95
C SER A 18 -25.22 -22.53 55.98
N LYS A 19 -25.69 -22.84 54.78
CA LYS A 19 -24.86 -23.41 53.68
C LYS A 19 -24.17 -22.33 52.81
N LEU A 20 -23.98 -21.12 53.32
CA LEU A 20 -23.33 -20.02 52.58
C LEU A 20 -21.82 -20.21 52.40
N GLY A 21 -21.15 -21.04 53.22
CA GLY A 21 -19.72 -21.32 53.06
C GLY A 21 -19.34 -22.01 51.75
N LYS A 22 -20.24 -22.83 51.16
CA LYS A 22 -19.91 -23.62 49.96
C LYS A 22 -19.99 -22.83 48.64
N ALA A 23 -20.59 -21.64 48.66
CA ALA A 23 -20.68 -20.81 47.47
C ALA A 23 -19.37 -20.02 47.26
N SER A 24 -18.75 -19.55 48.34
CA SER A 24 -17.47 -18.85 48.30
C SER A 24 -16.36 -19.77 47.79
N ASP A 25 -16.26 -20.99 48.34
CA ASP A 25 -15.25 -21.97 47.94
C ASP A 25 -15.35 -22.35 46.45
N ARG A 26 -16.58 -22.45 45.92
CA ARG A 26 -16.81 -22.74 44.49
C ARG A 26 -16.37 -21.59 43.58
N LEU A 27 -16.62 -20.35 44.00
CA LEU A 27 -16.19 -19.17 43.24
C LEU A 27 -14.67 -19.03 43.25
N GLU A 28 -14.02 -19.39 44.37
CA GLU A 28 -12.56 -19.41 44.45
C GLU A 28 -11.95 -20.48 43.55
N GLU A 29 -12.51 -21.69 43.53
CA GLU A 29 -12.10 -22.77 42.62
C GLU A 29 -12.28 -22.35 41.15
N ASP A 30 -13.42 -21.79 40.78
CA ASP A 30 -13.67 -21.28 39.42
C ASP A 30 -12.68 -20.16 39.05
N ALA A 31 -12.37 -19.24 39.96
CA ALA A 31 -11.38 -18.19 39.75
C ALA A 31 -9.98 -18.77 39.49
N GLN A 32 -9.54 -19.75 40.30
CA GLN A 32 -8.25 -20.43 40.12
C GLN A 32 -8.18 -21.17 38.78
N THR A 33 -9.26 -21.80 38.31
CA THR A 33 -9.27 -22.46 37.00
C THR A 33 -9.14 -21.46 35.84
N MET A 34 -9.75 -20.27 35.96
CA MET A 34 -9.62 -19.21 34.96
C MET A 34 -8.20 -18.63 34.94
N GLU A 35 -7.59 -18.42 36.10
CA GLU A 35 -6.19 -17.96 36.20
C GLU A 35 -5.19 -18.98 35.61
N ALA A 36 -5.42 -20.27 35.86
CA ALA A 36 -4.62 -21.34 35.27
C ALA A 36 -4.74 -21.36 33.74
N ARG A 37 -5.95 -21.22 33.19
CA ARG A 37 -6.18 -21.15 31.73
C ARG A 37 -5.51 -19.93 31.11
N LEU A 38 -5.59 -18.76 31.74
CA LEU A 38 -4.93 -17.55 31.25
C LEU A 38 -3.40 -17.68 31.28
N SER A 39 -2.85 -18.31 32.32
CA SER A 39 -1.41 -18.57 32.42
C SER A 39 -0.94 -19.52 31.33
N GLN A 40 -1.71 -20.58 31.06
CA GLN A 40 -1.42 -21.52 29.96
C GLN A 40 -1.49 -20.84 28.58
N LEU A 41 -2.48 -19.97 28.35
CA LEU A 41 -2.59 -19.21 27.10
C LEU A 41 -1.39 -18.30 26.87
N ARG A 42 -0.90 -17.61 27.92
CA ARG A 42 0.30 -16.77 27.84
C ARG A 42 1.55 -17.57 27.48
N VAL A 43 1.71 -18.76 28.06
CA VAL A 43 2.82 -19.68 27.73
C VAL A 43 2.73 -20.13 26.28
N ASN A 44 1.56 -20.57 25.82
CA ASN A 44 1.36 -20.99 24.43
C ASN A 44 1.65 -19.86 23.42
N MET A 45 1.21 -18.63 23.69
CA MET A 45 1.51 -17.51 22.81
C MET A 45 3.00 -17.18 22.74
N LEU A 46 3.72 -17.28 23.88
CA LEU A 46 5.16 -17.06 23.91
C LEU A 46 5.92 -18.16 23.15
N GLU A 47 5.48 -19.41 23.29
CA GLU A 47 6.06 -20.54 22.58
C GLU A 47 5.80 -20.47 21.07
N GLU A 48 4.57 -20.14 20.65
CA GLU A 48 4.22 -19.95 19.24
C GLU A 48 4.99 -18.78 18.63
N LYS A 49 5.13 -17.66 19.36
CA LYS A 49 5.96 -16.52 18.93
C LYS A 49 7.41 -16.95 18.72
N LYS A 50 7.98 -17.67 19.70
CA LYS A 50 9.35 -18.18 19.61
C LYS A 50 9.51 -19.17 18.45
N LYS A 51 8.49 -20.00 18.18
CA LYS A 51 8.46 -20.92 17.05
C LYS A 51 8.42 -20.16 15.72
N ARG A 52 7.56 -19.16 15.57
CA ARG A 52 7.54 -18.28 14.38
C ARG A 52 8.88 -17.58 14.16
N ASP A 53 9.48 -17.06 15.23
CA ASP A 53 10.78 -16.38 15.18
C ASP A 53 11.93 -17.35 14.81
N ALA A 54 11.85 -18.63 15.22
CA ALA A 54 12.82 -19.66 14.88
C ALA A 54 12.64 -20.26 13.47
N GLU A 55 11.39 -20.42 13.02
CA GLU A 55 11.05 -20.94 11.69
C GLU A 55 11.24 -19.91 10.58
N LEU A 56 11.28 -18.61 10.92
CA LEU A 56 11.59 -17.53 10.00
C LEU A 56 12.99 -17.75 9.39
N PRO A 57 13.09 -18.13 8.10
CA PRO A 57 14.38 -18.40 7.48
C PRO A 57 15.18 -17.10 7.44
N LEU A 58 16.40 -17.10 8.01
CA LEU A 58 17.35 -15.97 8.01
C LEU A 58 17.57 -15.32 6.62
N LYS A 59 17.14 -15.98 5.53
CA LYS A 59 17.39 -15.61 4.14
C LYS A 59 16.32 -14.71 3.51
N HIS A 60 15.21 -14.43 4.19
CA HIS A 60 14.19 -13.47 3.73
C HIS A 60 13.93 -12.35 4.75
N ALA A 61 14.99 -11.64 5.15
CA ALA A 61 14.91 -10.31 5.74
C ALA A 61 14.52 -9.24 4.68
N GLY A 62 13.49 -9.55 3.89
CA GLY A 62 12.86 -8.66 2.93
C GLY A 62 11.78 -7.82 3.61
N ASN A 63 12.13 -6.60 3.98
CA ASN A 63 11.26 -5.43 3.95
C ASN A 63 9.82 -5.57 4.48
N ARG A 64 9.65 -5.79 5.78
CA ARG A 64 8.46 -5.28 6.47
C ARG A 64 8.94 -4.38 7.62
N TRP A 65 8.97 -3.07 7.30
CA TRP A 65 9.17 -1.95 8.23
C TRP A 65 10.51 -1.95 8.97
N ARG A 66 11.56 -1.47 8.29
CA ARG A 66 12.91 -1.28 8.85
C ARG A 66 13.00 -0.24 9.99
N SER A 67 11.92 0.45 10.30
CA SER A 67 11.80 1.47 11.36
C SER A 67 11.36 0.91 12.72
N ALA A 68 10.80 -0.30 12.79
CA ALA A 68 10.27 -0.87 14.03
C ALA A 68 11.19 -1.94 14.66
N ARG A 69 12.49 -1.91 14.37
CA ARG A 69 13.46 -2.75 15.09
C ARG A 69 13.90 -2.02 16.35
N GLU A 70 13.48 -2.51 17.50
CA GLU A 70 13.92 -2.07 18.84
C GLU A 70 15.46 -2.12 18.97
N ASP A 71 16.09 -3.01 18.22
CA ASP A 71 17.55 -3.24 18.18
C ASP A 71 18.35 -2.17 17.41
N ARG A 72 17.69 -1.19 16.77
CA ARG A 72 18.38 -0.11 16.06
C ARG A 72 18.73 1.09 16.92
N GLY A 73 18.44 1.03 18.22
CA GLY A 73 18.81 2.05 19.17
C GLY A 73 18.09 3.38 18.95
N SER A 74 18.15 4.24 19.96
CA SER A 74 17.57 5.58 19.93
C SER A 74 18.02 6.34 18.67
N MET A 75 17.16 7.22 18.13
CA MET A 75 17.41 8.06 16.96
C MET A 75 18.79 8.76 16.97
N ARG A 76 19.35 9.03 18.16
CA ARG A 76 20.71 9.57 18.36
C ARG A 76 21.83 8.63 17.86
N GLN A 77 21.68 7.31 17.94
CA GLN A 77 22.64 6.34 17.40
C GLN A 77 22.65 6.35 15.87
N TYR A 78 21.49 6.48 15.23
CA TYR A 78 21.42 6.62 13.78
C TYR A 78 22.12 7.89 13.28
N ALA A 79 21.97 9.01 13.99
CA ALA A 79 22.69 10.25 13.66
C ALA A 79 24.22 10.07 13.77
N ARG A 80 24.70 9.38 14.82
CA ARG A 80 26.13 9.05 14.97
C ARG A 80 26.62 8.11 13.86
N ASP A 81 25.88 7.06 13.52
CA ASP A 81 26.25 6.13 12.44
C ASP A 81 26.35 6.84 11.08
N VAL A 82 25.44 7.78 10.78
CA VAL A 82 25.48 8.56 9.55
C VAL A 82 26.70 9.48 9.52
N GLN A 83 27.05 10.12 10.64
CA GLN A 83 28.26 10.94 10.74
C GLN A 83 29.53 10.09 10.60
N GLN A 84 29.61 8.95 11.28
CA GLN A 84 30.75 8.03 11.18
C GLN A 84 30.91 7.48 9.76
N LYS A 85 29.82 7.16 9.07
CA LYS A 85 29.86 6.69 7.68
C LYS A 85 30.38 7.75 6.70
N LYS A 86 30.10 9.04 6.95
CA LYS A 86 30.70 10.15 6.18
C LYS A 86 32.21 10.27 6.44
N VAL A 87 32.66 10.07 7.68
CA VAL A 87 34.08 10.10 8.05
C VAL A 87 34.83 8.92 7.42
N MET A 88 34.31 7.71 7.51
CA MET A 88 34.93 6.52 6.91
C MET A 88 35.00 6.61 5.38
N LYS A 89 33.98 7.17 4.72
CA LYS A 89 33.98 7.36 3.26
C LYS A 89 34.97 8.44 2.79
N LYS A 90 35.31 9.41 3.65
CA LYS A 90 36.37 10.40 3.40
C LYS A 90 37.76 9.79 3.59
N GLN A 91 37.94 8.92 4.58
CA GLN A 91 39.22 8.22 4.81
C GLN A 91 39.52 7.20 3.71
N SER A 92 38.52 6.41 3.30
CA SER A 92 38.71 5.42 2.21
C SER A 92 38.98 6.04 0.84
N LYS A 93 38.70 7.34 0.64
CA LYS A 93 39.00 8.04 -0.63
C LYS A 93 40.41 8.64 -0.65
N LYS A 94 41.11 8.72 0.49
CA LYS A 94 42.46 9.31 0.58
C LYS A 94 43.58 8.27 0.48
N GLU A 95 43.31 6.98 0.61
CA GLU A 95 44.34 5.92 0.57
C GLU A 95 44.38 5.10 -0.74
N ILE A 96 43.61 5.47 -1.77
CA ILE A 96 43.61 4.77 -3.08
C ILE A 96 44.28 5.65 -4.15
N SER A 97 45.46 6.19 -3.85
CA SER A 97 46.33 6.82 -4.85
C SER A 97 47.72 6.22 -4.95
N ASP A 98 48.09 5.24 -4.13
CA ASP A 98 49.38 4.54 -4.24
C ASP A 98 49.30 3.13 -3.66
N SER A 99 48.88 2.15 -4.48
CA SER A 99 49.44 0.79 -4.39
C SER A 99 48.89 -0.09 -5.51
N THR A 100 49.80 -0.46 -6.40
CA THR A 100 49.71 -1.52 -7.39
C THR A 100 49.42 -2.88 -6.76
N GLY A 101 48.52 -3.64 -7.39
CA GLY A 101 48.55 -5.11 -7.40
C GLY A 101 48.01 -5.85 -6.18
N SER A 102 46.73 -6.22 -6.22
CA SER A 102 46.28 -7.56 -5.75
C SER A 102 44.82 -7.84 -6.13
N LYS A 103 44.65 -8.81 -7.04
CA LYS A 103 43.36 -9.37 -7.46
C LYS A 103 42.74 -10.15 -6.28
N LYS A 104 41.60 -9.68 -5.77
CA LYS A 104 40.62 -10.54 -5.08
C LYS A 104 39.27 -10.41 -5.76
N THR A 105 38.90 -11.50 -6.41
CA THR A 105 37.66 -11.81 -7.11
C THR A 105 36.48 -11.79 -6.15
N LYS A 106 35.84 -10.63 -6.03
CA LYS A 106 34.48 -10.53 -5.48
C LYS A 106 33.52 -10.72 -6.64
N MET A 107 32.83 -11.86 -6.66
CA MET A 107 31.80 -12.16 -7.65
C MET A 107 30.70 -11.09 -7.62
N LYS A 108 30.82 -10.10 -8.51
CA LYS A 108 29.75 -9.19 -8.89
C LYS A 108 28.76 -9.99 -9.74
N LYS A 109 27.70 -10.47 -9.11
CA LYS A 109 26.47 -10.89 -9.80
C LYS A 109 25.73 -9.64 -10.26
N SER A 110 26.29 -8.95 -11.26
CA SER A 110 25.67 -7.82 -11.97
C SER A 110 26.35 -7.69 -13.33
N SER A 111 26.39 -8.81 -14.04
CA SER A 111 26.59 -8.86 -15.48
C SER A 111 25.29 -9.42 -16.02
N LYS A 112 24.45 -8.59 -16.65
CA LYS A 112 23.49 -9.00 -17.70
C LYS A 112 22.49 -7.95 -18.17
N LEU A 113 22.74 -6.65 -18.07
CA LEU A 113 21.96 -5.65 -18.83
C LEU A 113 22.84 -4.55 -19.43
N ASN A 114 24.02 -4.91 -19.94
CA ASN A 114 24.77 -4.03 -20.85
C ASN A 114 24.12 -3.92 -22.25
N ILE A 115 22.92 -4.49 -22.45
CA ILE A 115 22.32 -4.62 -23.78
C ILE A 115 21.46 -3.40 -24.16
N LEU A 116 21.07 -2.54 -23.22
CA LEU A 116 20.19 -1.42 -23.56
C LEU A 116 20.80 -0.11 -23.06
N SER A 117 21.74 0.44 -23.84
CA SER A 117 22.18 1.82 -23.67
C SER A 117 20.93 2.74 -23.67
N PRO A 118 20.73 3.59 -22.66
CA PRO A 118 19.57 4.47 -22.50
C PRO A 118 19.16 5.26 -23.76
N ALA A 119 20.14 5.62 -24.60
CA ALA A 119 19.91 6.27 -25.90
C ALA A 119 19.04 5.46 -26.88
N THR A 120 18.84 4.15 -26.67
CA THR A 120 17.99 3.31 -27.53
C THR A 120 16.56 3.14 -27.02
N VAL A 121 16.20 3.61 -25.82
CA VAL A 121 14.86 3.33 -25.27
C VAL A 121 13.75 3.91 -26.13
N GLU A 122 13.92 5.12 -26.68
CA GLU A 122 12.92 5.67 -27.61
C GLU A 122 12.72 4.81 -28.87
N GLN A 123 13.75 4.06 -29.26
CA GLN A 123 13.79 3.17 -30.42
C GLN A 123 13.44 1.72 -30.06
N TRP A 124 13.06 1.43 -28.81
CA TRP A 124 12.73 0.06 -28.45
C TRP A 124 11.51 -0.43 -29.21
N THR A 125 11.67 -1.57 -29.86
CA THR A 125 10.58 -2.32 -30.45
C THR A 125 9.77 -3.00 -29.35
N VAL A 126 8.55 -3.43 -29.68
CA VAL A 126 7.68 -4.16 -28.74
C VAL A 126 8.40 -5.36 -28.09
N PRO A 127 9.10 -6.27 -28.82
CA PRO A 127 9.79 -7.39 -28.17
C PRO A 127 10.90 -6.95 -27.19
N GLN A 128 11.57 -5.83 -27.43
CA GLN A 128 12.56 -5.28 -26.49
C GLN A 128 11.91 -4.78 -25.21
N VAL A 129 10.72 -4.17 -25.31
CA VAL A 129 9.91 -3.78 -24.14
C VAL A 129 9.46 -5.03 -23.36
N LEU A 130 9.06 -6.11 -24.04
CA LEU A 130 8.68 -7.36 -23.39
C LEU A 130 9.87 -8.03 -22.68
N GLU A 131 11.05 -8.05 -23.30
CA GLU A 131 12.27 -8.56 -22.67
C GLU A 131 12.63 -7.75 -21.41
N TRP A 132 12.53 -6.42 -21.49
CA TRP A 132 12.70 -5.54 -20.33
C TRP A 132 11.66 -5.83 -19.22
N LEU A 133 10.40 -6.10 -19.56
CA LEU A 133 9.38 -6.52 -18.60
C LEU A 133 9.74 -7.84 -17.89
N THR A 134 10.28 -8.83 -18.60
CA THR A 134 10.78 -10.09 -18.01
C THR A 134 11.91 -9.80 -17.01
N VAL A 135 12.84 -8.93 -17.39
CA VAL A 135 14.00 -8.58 -16.58
C VAL A 135 13.60 -7.91 -15.27
N ILE A 136 12.60 -7.04 -15.29
CA ILE A 136 12.04 -6.42 -14.08
C ILE A 136 11.06 -7.36 -13.35
N GLY A 137 10.83 -8.59 -13.83
CA GLY A 137 9.94 -9.57 -13.20
C GLY A 137 8.47 -9.16 -13.22
N LEU A 138 8.04 -8.52 -14.32
CA LEU A 138 6.66 -8.14 -14.61
C LEU A 138 6.14 -8.81 -15.89
N GLU A 139 6.60 -10.04 -16.14
CA GLU A 139 6.22 -10.86 -17.30
C GLU A 139 4.70 -11.12 -17.39
N GLU A 140 3.99 -11.13 -16.25
CA GLU A 140 2.54 -11.32 -16.20
C GLU A 140 1.74 -10.25 -16.96
N PHE A 141 2.34 -9.09 -17.23
CA PHE A 141 1.69 -7.99 -17.95
C PHE A 141 2.11 -7.90 -19.44
N GLN A 142 2.91 -8.84 -19.94
CA GLN A 142 3.42 -8.80 -21.33
C GLN A 142 2.31 -8.77 -22.37
N SER A 143 1.26 -9.57 -22.20
CA SER A 143 0.13 -9.64 -23.14
C SER A 143 -0.57 -8.28 -23.32
N GLY A 144 -0.72 -7.50 -22.25
CA GLY A 144 -1.29 -6.15 -22.33
C GLY A 144 -0.38 -5.19 -23.09
N PHE A 145 0.94 -5.25 -22.87
CA PHE A 145 1.91 -4.42 -23.58
C PHE A 145 2.02 -4.79 -25.06
N GLU A 146 1.97 -6.09 -25.39
CA GLU A 146 1.98 -6.61 -26.75
C GLU A 146 0.69 -6.24 -27.50
N PHE A 147 -0.48 -6.48 -26.89
CA PHE A 147 -1.78 -6.14 -27.45
C PHE A 147 -1.90 -4.66 -27.79
N HIS A 148 -1.40 -3.79 -26.90
CA HIS A 148 -1.39 -2.34 -27.13
C HIS A 148 -0.18 -1.84 -27.93
N GLN A 149 0.66 -2.74 -28.47
CA GLN A 149 1.84 -2.43 -29.28
C GLN A 149 2.71 -1.34 -28.63
N VAL A 150 3.02 -1.52 -27.35
CA VAL A 150 3.76 -0.53 -26.56
C VAL A 150 5.23 -0.54 -26.96
N THR A 151 5.61 0.37 -27.86
CA THR A 151 7.01 0.68 -28.19
C THR A 151 7.66 1.51 -27.09
N GLY A 152 8.99 1.62 -27.09
CA GLY A 152 9.69 2.38 -26.06
C GLY A 152 9.35 3.87 -26.01
N LYS A 153 9.05 4.50 -27.16
CA LYS A 153 8.49 5.86 -27.21
C LYS A 153 7.14 5.97 -26.50
N LYS A 154 6.27 4.97 -26.68
CA LYS A 154 4.97 4.90 -26.00
C LYS A 154 5.15 4.61 -24.51
N LEU A 155 6.08 3.71 -24.14
CA LEU A 155 6.47 3.40 -22.75
C LEU A 155 6.83 4.66 -21.97
N LEU A 156 7.69 5.49 -22.53
CA LEU A 156 8.12 6.74 -21.90
C LEU A 156 6.98 7.77 -21.79
N GLY A 157 5.91 7.67 -22.57
CA GLY A 157 4.78 8.61 -22.58
C GLY A 157 3.53 8.13 -21.82
N ILE A 158 3.52 6.91 -21.29
CA ILE A 158 2.34 6.37 -20.59
C ILE A 158 2.14 7.11 -19.26
N SER A 159 0.96 7.71 -19.10
CA SER A 159 0.51 8.27 -17.83
C SER A 159 0.24 7.15 -16.81
N PRO A 160 0.23 7.44 -15.50
CA PRO A 160 -0.17 6.47 -14.49
C PRO A 160 -1.46 5.74 -14.90
N GLU A 161 -2.53 6.46 -15.21
CA GLU A 161 -3.82 5.95 -15.69
C GLU A 161 -3.71 5.02 -16.91
N GLY A 162 -2.76 5.29 -17.81
CA GLY A 162 -2.52 4.43 -18.97
C GLY A 162 -2.10 3.00 -18.61
N TYR A 163 -1.42 2.79 -17.48
CA TYR A 163 -1.04 1.43 -17.04
C TYR A 163 -2.23 0.55 -16.65
N GLU A 164 -3.33 1.13 -16.14
CA GLU A 164 -4.55 0.37 -15.86
C GLU A 164 -5.19 -0.12 -17.16
N LYS A 165 -5.16 0.70 -18.22
CA LYS A 165 -5.64 0.30 -19.55
C LYS A 165 -4.82 -0.84 -20.15
N LEU A 166 -3.54 -0.95 -19.77
CA LEU A 166 -2.67 -2.06 -20.14
C LEU A 166 -2.86 -3.32 -19.28
N GLY A 167 -3.80 -3.32 -18.34
CA GLY A 167 -4.07 -4.45 -17.44
C GLY A 167 -3.21 -4.46 -16.17
N VAL A 168 -2.44 -3.41 -15.88
CA VAL A 168 -1.61 -3.32 -14.67
C VAL A 168 -2.41 -2.72 -13.51
N PHE A 169 -3.31 -3.51 -12.94
CA PHE A 169 -4.17 -3.07 -11.82
C PHE A 169 -3.46 -3.10 -10.46
N LYS A 170 -2.42 -3.93 -10.30
CA LYS A 170 -1.68 -4.03 -9.04
C LYS A 170 -0.86 -2.76 -8.80
N LEU A 171 -1.16 -2.02 -7.72
CA LEU A 171 -0.45 -0.79 -7.37
C LEU A 171 1.07 -0.99 -7.21
N SER A 172 1.50 -2.13 -6.67
CA SER A 172 2.91 -2.49 -6.53
C SER A 172 3.63 -2.62 -7.86
N ALA A 173 3.00 -3.25 -8.85
CA ALA A 173 3.53 -3.40 -10.21
C ALA A 173 3.61 -2.04 -10.92
N ARG A 174 2.56 -1.21 -10.80
CA ARG A 174 2.54 0.15 -11.36
C ARG A 174 3.65 1.02 -10.79
N ASN A 175 3.85 1.01 -9.48
CA ASN A 175 4.92 1.76 -8.83
C ASN A 175 6.31 1.29 -9.25
N ARG A 176 6.47 -0.02 -9.48
CA ARG A 176 7.72 -0.59 -9.99
C ARG A 176 8.01 -0.15 -11.42
N LEU A 177 7.01 -0.18 -12.31
CA LEU A 177 7.13 0.34 -13.68
C LEU A 177 7.53 1.81 -13.69
N LEU A 178 6.85 2.64 -12.88
CA LEU A 178 7.17 4.07 -12.77
C LEU A 178 8.61 4.31 -12.29
N ALA A 179 9.06 3.56 -11.29
CA ALA A 179 10.43 3.67 -10.78
C ALA A 179 11.49 3.29 -11.82
N GLU A 180 11.27 2.20 -12.55
CA GLU A 180 12.20 1.73 -13.60
C GLU A 180 12.21 2.67 -14.81
N VAL A 181 11.04 3.18 -15.24
CA VAL A 181 10.94 4.17 -16.33
C VAL A 181 11.62 5.48 -15.94
N GLU A 182 11.46 5.94 -14.70
CA GLU A 182 12.15 7.13 -14.21
C GLU A 182 13.67 6.93 -14.12
N GLN A 183 14.11 5.73 -13.74
CA GLN A 183 15.52 5.36 -13.76
C GLN A 183 16.09 5.42 -15.19
N ILE A 184 15.34 4.94 -16.20
CA ILE A 184 15.74 5.04 -17.61
C ILE A 184 15.86 6.51 -18.02
N ARG A 185 14.89 7.36 -17.68
CA ARG A 185 14.93 8.80 -17.99
C ARG A 185 16.12 9.50 -17.34
N ALA A 186 16.42 9.18 -16.08
CA ALA A 186 17.57 9.74 -15.37
C ALA A 186 18.90 9.36 -16.04
N GLN A 187 19.01 8.13 -16.57
CA GLN A 187 20.18 7.69 -17.31
C GLN A 187 20.33 8.42 -18.65
N GLN A 188 19.23 8.68 -19.37
CA GLN A 188 19.27 9.46 -20.62
C GLN A 188 19.77 10.90 -20.41
N VAL A 189 19.33 11.57 -19.34
CA VAL A 189 19.80 12.93 -19.03
C VAL A 189 21.30 12.92 -18.75
N LYS A 190 21.78 11.90 -18.03
CA LYS A 190 23.20 11.76 -17.70
C LYS A 190 24.05 11.54 -18.96
N GLU A 191 23.68 10.62 -19.83
CA GLU A 191 24.42 10.35 -21.08
C GLU A 191 24.44 11.56 -22.02
N ARG A 192 23.33 12.31 -22.10
CA ARG A 192 23.26 13.53 -22.91
C ARG A 192 24.20 14.62 -22.40
N SER A 193 24.33 14.75 -21.08
CA SER A 193 25.26 15.70 -20.46
C SER A 193 26.74 15.32 -20.62
N GLU A 194 27.07 14.02 -20.60
CA GLU A 194 28.44 13.55 -20.82
C GLU A 194 28.87 13.74 -22.28
N THR A 195 27.97 13.44 -23.23
CA THR A 195 28.25 13.55 -24.67
C THR A 195 28.43 15.01 -25.13
N GLN A 196 27.70 15.96 -24.52
CA GLN A 196 27.86 17.38 -24.84
C GLN A 196 29.20 17.95 -24.35
N ASN A 197 29.78 17.42 -23.27
CA ASN A 197 31.06 17.89 -22.74
C ASN A 197 32.29 17.35 -23.49
N THR A 198 32.15 16.27 -24.27
CA THR A 198 33.29 15.67 -25.00
C THR A 198 33.40 16.13 -26.46
N ASN A 199 32.35 16.73 -27.02
CA ASN A 199 32.30 17.16 -28.42
C ASN A 199 32.39 18.68 -28.62
N GLU A 200 32.63 19.46 -27.58
CA GLU A 200 33.17 20.80 -27.78
C GLU A 200 34.66 20.62 -28.10
N PRO A 201 35.09 20.79 -29.38
CA PRO A 201 36.49 20.68 -29.71
C PRO A 201 37.22 21.67 -28.83
N ALA A 202 38.17 21.19 -28.03
CA ALA A 202 39.05 22.06 -27.27
C ALA A 202 39.80 22.94 -28.28
N GLU A 203 39.25 24.10 -28.61
CA GLU A 203 40.01 25.19 -29.18
C GLU A 203 41.07 25.51 -28.12
N ILE A 204 42.29 25.09 -28.43
CA ILE A 204 43.52 25.39 -27.72
C ILE A 204 43.74 26.90 -27.84
N ILE A 205 42.95 27.70 -27.13
CA ILE A 205 43.16 29.14 -27.01
C ILE A 205 43.50 29.39 -25.54
N ASP A 206 44.77 29.67 -25.33
CA ASP A 206 45.42 29.93 -24.05
C ASP A 206 44.67 31.04 -23.27
N PRO A 207 44.11 30.76 -22.08
CA PRO A 207 43.35 31.73 -21.30
C PRO A 207 44.19 32.91 -20.76
N LYS A 208 45.49 33.00 -21.06
CA LYS A 208 46.35 34.11 -20.66
C LYS A 208 46.40 35.30 -21.62
N LEU A 209 45.75 35.25 -22.79
CA LEU A 209 45.80 36.34 -23.78
C LEU A 209 44.59 37.29 -23.82
N ARG A 210 43.59 37.13 -22.94
CA ARG A 210 42.38 38.00 -22.89
C ARG A 210 42.42 39.06 -21.78
N ASN A 211 43.54 39.77 -21.62
CA ASN A 211 43.57 40.95 -20.75
C ASN A 211 44.44 42.06 -21.36
N ALA A 212 43.92 42.70 -22.39
CA ALA A 212 44.27 44.07 -22.72
C ALA A 212 43.12 44.72 -23.50
N GLN A 213 42.82 45.97 -23.12
CA GLN A 213 42.24 47.03 -23.94
C GLN A 213 40.75 47.39 -23.73
N LEU A 214 40.54 48.20 -22.67
CA LEU A 214 39.94 49.55 -22.72
C LEU A 214 39.11 49.91 -23.97
N VAL A 215 37.78 50.01 -23.83
CA VAL A 215 36.94 50.99 -24.56
C VAL A 215 35.76 51.44 -23.66
N PRO A 216 35.49 52.76 -23.50
CA PRO A 216 34.37 53.29 -22.73
C PRO A 216 33.02 53.36 -23.49
N GLU A 217 31.96 53.13 -22.71
CA GLU A 217 30.53 53.48 -22.83
C GLU A 217 29.92 54.06 -24.12
N ILE A 218 28.80 53.45 -24.53
CA ILE A 218 27.64 54.13 -25.13
C ILE A 218 26.34 53.50 -24.54
N PRO A 219 25.31 54.28 -24.13
CA PRO A 219 24.08 53.76 -23.52
C PRO A 219 22.88 53.67 -24.49
N SER A 220 22.11 52.55 -24.49
CA SER A 220 20.71 52.47 -24.97
C SER A 220 20.10 51.06 -24.80
N PRO A 221 18.75 50.89 -24.72
CA PRO A 221 18.09 49.88 -23.87
C PRO A 221 17.25 48.83 -24.65
N PRO A 222 16.22 48.17 -24.05
CA PRO A 222 16.27 46.89 -23.35
C PRO A 222 15.57 45.76 -24.15
N SER A 223 16.07 44.52 -24.11
CA SER A 223 15.31 43.38 -24.61
C SER A 223 15.36 42.19 -23.65
N LYS A 224 14.15 41.84 -23.21
CA LYS A 224 13.79 40.76 -22.30
C LYS A 224 14.12 39.41 -22.94
N LEU A 225 15.03 38.63 -22.38
CA LEU A 225 14.93 37.17 -22.39
C LEU A 225 15.49 36.61 -21.07
N ALA A 226 14.61 35.91 -20.37
CA ALA A 226 14.82 35.34 -19.05
C ALA A 226 15.96 34.30 -19.06
N ALA A 227 17.13 34.71 -18.56
CA ALA A 227 18.16 33.77 -18.15
C ALA A 227 17.67 33.01 -16.91
N LYS A 228 17.54 31.69 -17.05
CA LYS A 228 17.28 30.74 -15.96
C LYS A 228 18.33 30.91 -14.87
N THR A 229 17.97 31.66 -13.83
CA THR A 229 18.76 31.80 -12.62
C THR A 229 18.67 30.47 -11.88
N HIS A 230 19.80 29.76 -11.82
CA HIS A 230 19.94 28.55 -11.02
C HIS A 230 19.72 28.88 -9.54
N TRP A 231 18.93 28.08 -8.81
CA TRP A 231 18.51 28.32 -7.42
C TRP A 231 19.67 28.58 -6.44
N SER A 232 20.92 28.29 -6.80
CA SER A 232 22.10 28.62 -5.99
C SER A 232 22.46 30.11 -5.94
N HIS A 233 21.81 30.96 -6.73
CA HIS A 233 22.05 32.42 -6.75
C HIS A 233 20.89 33.23 -6.17
N VAL A 234 19.87 32.59 -5.61
CA VAL A 234 18.81 33.29 -4.88
C VAL A 234 19.39 33.71 -3.53
N SER A 235 19.64 35.00 -3.36
CA SER A 235 20.01 35.58 -2.07
C SER A 235 18.98 35.12 -1.02
N PRO A 236 19.41 34.54 0.11
CA PRO A 236 18.49 34.13 1.16
C PRO A 236 17.65 35.35 1.55
N LEU A 237 16.33 35.17 1.51
CA LEU A 237 15.37 36.19 1.92
C LEU A 237 15.78 36.67 3.31
N SER A 238 16.20 37.94 3.40
CA SER A 238 16.52 38.59 4.67
C SER A 238 15.34 38.40 5.60
N GLU A 239 15.58 37.75 6.73
CA GLU A 239 14.62 37.54 7.81
C GLU A 239 13.82 38.82 8.05
N THR A 240 12.53 38.78 7.73
CA THR A 240 11.58 39.76 8.24
C THR A 240 11.54 39.57 9.75
N ALA A 241 12.36 40.35 10.45
CA ALA A 241 12.27 40.54 11.88
C ALA A 241 10.87 41.04 12.19
N ILE A 242 9.98 40.12 12.59
CA ILE A 242 8.71 40.45 13.21
C ILE A 242 9.09 41.04 14.56
N ALA A 243 9.16 42.37 14.61
CA ALA A 243 9.18 43.12 15.85
C ALA A 243 7.82 42.96 16.53
N SER A 244 7.59 41.82 17.17
CA SER A 244 6.59 41.68 18.21
C SER A 244 7.28 41.91 19.54
N GLY A 245 6.70 42.83 20.32
CA GLY A 245 7.32 43.48 21.45
C GLY A 245 7.63 42.57 22.63
N GLU A 246 8.53 43.12 23.44
CA GLU A 246 8.69 42.91 24.88
C GLU A 246 9.06 41.49 25.36
N GLY A 247 10.38 41.23 25.30
CA GLY A 247 11.05 40.48 26.37
C GLY A 247 11.26 38.98 26.18
N GLN A 248 10.95 38.40 25.02
CA GLN A 248 11.19 36.98 24.79
C GLN A 248 12.49 36.77 23.99
N VAL A 249 13.53 36.33 24.72
CA VAL A 249 14.84 35.96 24.18
C VAL A 249 14.66 34.94 23.04
N PRO A 250 15.32 35.10 21.89
CA PRO A 250 15.24 34.16 20.78
C PRO A 250 15.60 32.76 21.28
N VAL A 251 14.60 31.87 21.37
CA VAL A 251 14.78 30.51 21.82
C VAL A 251 15.49 29.76 20.69
N ASN A 252 16.82 29.78 20.71
CA ASN A 252 17.63 28.86 19.93
C ASN A 252 17.24 27.44 20.36
N LEU A 253 16.54 26.71 19.49
CA LEU A 253 16.13 25.32 19.68
C LEU A 253 17.30 24.34 19.94
N ALA A 254 18.54 24.81 19.83
CA ALA A 254 19.74 24.04 20.09
C ALA A 254 20.19 24.04 21.57
N ASP A 255 19.81 25.06 22.36
CA ASP A 255 20.34 25.27 23.73
C ASP A 255 19.30 25.10 24.85
N GLY A 256 18.09 24.62 24.54
CA GLY A 256 17.12 24.23 25.55
C GLY A 256 17.34 22.80 26.02
N GLU A 257 17.54 22.59 27.33
CA GLU A 257 17.42 21.25 27.93
C GLU A 257 16.00 20.75 27.76
N PHE A 258 15.77 19.97 26.69
CA PHE A 258 14.50 19.30 26.46
C PHE A 258 14.32 18.21 27.50
N ASN A 259 13.51 18.49 28.51
CA ASN A 259 13.14 17.52 29.54
C ASN A 259 12.07 16.58 28.97
N GLU A 260 12.50 15.43 28.44
CA GLU A 260 11.65 14.42 27.80
C GLU A 260 10.50 13.98 28.72
N ASP A 261 10.72 13.90 30.04
CA ASP A 261 9.70 13.50 31.01
C ASP A 261 8.58 14.55 31.13
N ALA A 262 8.94 15.85 31.10
CA ALA A 262 7.96 16.93 31.13
C ALA A 262 7.12 16.99 29.85
N GLY A 263 7.77 16.77 28.69
CA GLY A 263 7.08 16.69 27.39
C GLY A 263 6.15 15.48 27.29
N HIS A 264 6.57 14.33 27.81
CA HIS A 264 5.73 13.13 27.85
C HIS A 264 4.53 13.30 28.80
N ALA A 265 4.75 13.91 29.97
CA ALA A 265 3.68 14.22 30.91
C ALA A 265 2.65 15.21 30.33
N SER A 266 3.10 16.25 29.63
CA SER A 266 2.19 17.20 28.99
C SER A 266 1.37 16.54 27.88
N PHE A 267 1.99 15.63 27.11
CA PHE A 267 1.31 14.87 26.07
C PHE A 267 0.25 13.92 26.64
N MET A 268 0.59 13.15 27.68
CA MET A 268 -0.37 12.26 28.34
C MET A 268 -1.54 13.03 28.97
N LYS A 269 -1.27 14.21 29.54
CA LYS A 269 -2.31 15.09 30.08
C LYS A 269 -3.25 15.60 28.98
N ALA A 270 -2.71 16.03 27.84
CA ALA A 270 -3.52 16.48 26.70
C ALA A 270 -4.39 15.35 26.12
N LEU A 271 -3.89 14.11 26.11
CA LEU A 271 -4.67 12.95 25.68
C LEU A 271 -5.84 12.63 26.63
N LEU A 272 -5.62 12.76 27.94
CA LEU A 272 -6.68 12.59 28.93
C LEU A 272 -7.71 13.71 28.83
N GLU A 273 -7.27 14.95 28.68
CA GLU A 273 -8.15 16.12 28.48
C GLU A 273 -8.99 16.01 27.21
N TRP A 274 -8.42 15.50 26.12
CA TRP A 274 -9.15 15.25 24.88
C TRP A 274 -10.24 14.20 25.06
N ARG A 275 -9.95 13.10 25.76
CA ARG A 275 -10.93 12.05 26.09
C ARG A 275 -12.02 12.54 27.04
N GLU A 276 -11.67 13.38 28.01
CA GLU A 276 -12.64 14.00 28.92
C GLU A 276 -13.52 15.01 28.20
N SER A 277 -12.98 15.76 27.23
CA SER A 277 -13.72 16.75 26.44
C SER A 277 -14.80 16.09 25.58
N ASP A 278 -14.51 14.94 24.96
CA ASP A 278 -15.50 14.15 24.21
C ASP A 278 -16.64 13.68 25.12
N SER A 279 -16.33 13.26 26.36
CA SER A 279 -17.35 12.85 27.32
C SER A 279 -18.17 14.03 27.87
N LYS A 280 -17.55 15.21 28.00
CA LYS A 280 -18.22 16.43 28.50
C LYS A 280 -19.12 17.07 27.46
N GLU A 281 -18.76 17.00 26.18
CA GLU A 281 -19.62 17.47 25.09
C GLU A 281 -20.88 16.62 24.92
N VAL A 282 -20.78 15.30 25.09
CA VAL A 282 -21.95 14.39 25.03
C VAL A 282 -22.91 14.64 26.21
N ALA A 283 -22.39 15.00 27.39
CA ALA A 283 -23.21 15.32 28.56
C ALA A 283 -23.85 16.73 28.52
N ALA A 284 -23.24 17.69 27.84
CA ALA A 284 -23.76 19.06 27.73
C ALA A 284 -24.80 19.23 26.60
N LYS A 285 -24.79 18.33 25.59
CA LYS A 285 -25.67 18.41 24.42
C LYS A 285 -26.90 17.48 24.47
N SER A 286 -27.09 16.69 25.53
CA SER A 286 -28.23 15.75 25.64
C SER A 286 -29.61 16.39 25.89
N ASN A 287 -29.79 17.68 25.64
CA ASN A 287 -31.08 18.39 25.73
C ASN A 287 -31.41 19.20 24.47
N GLN A 288 -30.68 19.00 23.37
CA GLN A 288 -31.00 19.63 22.09
C GLN A 288 -31.13 18.54 21.03
N GLU A 289 -32.31 18.47 20.44
CA GLU A 289 -32.72 17.50 19.40
C GLU A 289 -31.66 17.36 18.30
N GLU A 290 -31.32 16.10 18.02
CA GLU A 290 -30.85 15.53 16.75
C GLU A 290 -30.16 16.47 15.74
N ASP A 291 -28.91 16.86 16.04
CA ASP A 291 -27.96 17.22 14.98
C ASP A 291 -27.18 15.96 14.57
N GLU A 292 -27.83 15.18 13.70
CA GLU A 292 -27.23 14.11 12.92
C GLU A 292 -25.95 14.60 12.23
N TRP A 293 -24.89 13.82 12.37
CA TRP A 293 -23.58 14.13 11.79
C TRP A 293 -23.66 14.04 10.25
N VAL A 294 -23.94 15.15 9.58
CA VAL A 294 -24.04 15.21 8.11
C VAL A 294 -22.63 15.16 7.51
N ASN A 295 -22.35 14.09 6.77
CA ASN A 295 -21.08 13.85 6.11
C ASN A 295 -20.82 14.93 5.02
N PRO A 296 -19.76 15.77 5.14
CA PRO A 296 -19.55 16.95 4.29
C PRO A 296 -19.25 16.64 2.82
N MET A 297 -19.05 15.37 2.47
CA MET A 297 -18.90 14.92 1.07
C MET A 297 -20.21 14.91 0.28
N PHE A 298 -21.38 14.99 0.92
CA PHE A 298 -22.68 14.94 0.23
C PHE A 298 -23.41 16.29 0.15
N SER A 299 -22.90 17.35 0.79
CA SER A 299 -23.50 18.69 0.77
C SER A 299 -23.04 19.56 -0.41
N GLY A 300 -22.50 18.95 -1.46
CA GLY A 300 -21.99 19.62 -2.64
C GLY A 300 -23.06 19.87 -3.71
N GLY A 301 -23.93 20.85 -3.45
CA GLY A 301 -24.59 21.64 -4.50
C GLY A 301 -25.92 21.13 -5.04
N ILE A 302 -27.01 21.76 -4.61
CA ILE A 302 -28.22 21.89 -5.44
C ILE A 302 -28.75 23.32 -5.26
N ASP A 303 -28.40 24.17 -6.21
CA ASP A 303 -29.13 25.41 -6.49
C ASP A 303 -30.55 25.06 -6.94
N GLU A 304 -31.48 25.94 -6.56
CA GLU A 304 -32.90 25.91 -6.86
C GLU A 304 -33.22 25.58 -8.33
N ALA A 305 -33.90 24.46 -8.57
CA ALA A 305 -34.94 24.37 -9.60
C ALA A 305 -35.78 23.10 -9.43
N GLN A 306 -37.02 23.30 -8.99
CA GLN A 306 -38.23 22.56 -9.35
C GLN A 306 -38.04 21.21 -10.06
N GLY A 307 -38.30 20.11 -9.35
CA GLY A 307 -38.40 18.80 -9.99
C GLY A 307 -38.68 17.68 -9.01
N ASN A 308 -39.95 17.39 -8.81
CA ASN A 308 -40.52 16.30 -8.02
C ASN A 308 -39.94 14.93 -8.43
N GLN A 309 -38.81 14.51 -7.84
CA GLN A 309 -38.28 13.15 -7.95
C GLN A 309 -37.82 12.67 -6.58
N LYS A 310 -38.75 12.02 -5.87
CA LYS A 310 -38.43 11.05 -4.82
C LYS A 310 -37.79 9.83 -5.48
N THR A 311 -36.47 9.84 -5.64
CA THR A 311 -35.67 8.68 -6.05
C THR A 311 -34.72 8.24 -4.94
N GLY A 312 -35.12 8.45 -3.68
CA GLY A 312 -34.59 7.67 -2.57
C GLY A 312 -35.09 6.24 -2.74
N GLY A 313 -34.23 5.33 -3.19
CA GLY A 313 -34.60 3.92 -3.42
C GLY A 313 -35.20 3.26 -2.17
N ALA A 314 -35.76 2.06 -2.33
CA ALA A 314 -36.49 1.29 -1.31
C ALA A 314 -35.80 1.12 0.05
N LEU A 315 -34.52 1.48 0.18
CA LEU A 315 -33.81 1.58 1.45
C LEU A 315 -34.26 2.76 2.33
N LEU A 316 -34.76 3.85 1.72
CA LEU A 316 -35.18 5.09 2.41
C LEU A 316 -36.68 5.13 2.73
N GLU A 317 -37.52 4.48 1.93
CA GLU A 317 -38.98 4.38 2.16
C GLU A 317 -39.43 2.98 2.62
N GLY A 318 -38.49 2.02 2.74
CA GLY A 318 -38.77 0.67 3.22
C GLY A 318 -38.84 0.62 4.75
N THR A 319 -39.84 -0.06 5.29
CA THR A 319 -39.88 -0.41 6.72
C THR A 319 -38.83 -1.47 7.01
N TYR A 320 -37.61 -1.03 7.33
CA TYR A 320 -36.53 -1.91 7.74
C TYR A 320 -36.90 -2.56 9.09
N ASN A 321 -37.16 -3.87 9.06
CA ASN A 321 -37.43 -4.65 10.25
C ASN A 321 -36.11 -5.20 10.80
N GLU A 322 -35.58 -4.53 11.83
CA GLU A 322 -34.31 -4.89 12.47
C GLU A 322 -34.31 -6.35 12.95
N ASP A 323 -35.45 -6.85 13.44
CA ASP A 323 -35.56 -8.23 13.95
C ASP A 323 -35.40 -9.28 12.85
N ASP A 324 -35.99 -9.05 11.67
CA ASP A 324 -35.86 -9.97 10.52
C ASP A 324 -34.43 -9.94 9.97
N ALA A 325 -33.82 -8.76 9.87
CA ALA A 325 -32.45 -8.62 9.43
C ALA A 325 -31.48 -9.32 10.39
N HIS A 326 -31.68 -9.14 11.70
CA HIS A 326 -30.88 -9.79 12.74
C HIS A 326 -31.03 -11.31 12.72
N ASN A 327 -32.25 -11.82 12.56
CA ASN A 327 -32.51 -13.25 12.43
C ASN A 327 -31.85 -13.83 11.17
N SER A 328 -31.96 -13.15 10.02
CA SER A 328 -31.31 -13.60 8.77
C SER A 328 -29.79 -13.67 8.93
N PHE A 329 -29.21 -12.74 9.67
CA PHE A 329 -27.77 -12.69 9.90
C PHE A 329 -27.30 -13.79 10.85
N GLN A 330 -28.06 -14.06 11.91
CA GLN A 330 -27.79 -15.19 12.81
C GLN A 330 -27.94 -16.53 12.08
N GLU A 331 -28.94 -16.68 11.22
CA GLU A 331 -29.14 -17.87 10.39
C GLU A 331 -27.97 -18.07 9.42
N ALA A 332 -27.55 -17.02 8.72
CA ALA A 332 -26.37 -17.06 7.84
C ALA A 332 -25.08 -17.42 8.60
N LEU A 333 -24.91 -16.91 9.83
CA LEU A 333 -23.78 -17.26 10.69
C LEU A 333 -23.84 -18.71 11.16
N MET A 334 -25.02 -19.22 11.51
CA MET A 334 -25.21 -20.62 11.87
C MET A 334 -24.97 -21.55 10.68
N ALA A 335 -25.45 -21.18 9.48
CA ALA A 335 -25.17 -21.90 8.24
C ALA A 335 -23.67 -21.93 7.91
N TRP A 336 -22.96 -20.82 8.11
CA TRP A 336 -21.51 -20.75 7.92
C TRP A 336 -20.75 -21.59 8.96
N ARG A 337 -21.18 -21.55 10.23
CA ARG A 337 -20.56 -22.31 11.33
C ARG A 337 -20.81 -23.81 11.24
N ASN A 338 -21.99 -24.22 10.79
CA ASN A 338 -22.36 -25.64 10.70
C ASN A 338 -21.81 -26.30 9.43
N GLY A 339 -21.09 -25.54 8.60
CA GLY A 339 -20.38 -26.04 7.43
C GLY A 339 -21.32 -26.29 6.27
N GLY A 340 -20.91 -25.85 5.08
CA GLY A 340 -21.54 -26.23 3.81
C GLY A 340 -21.39 -27.72 3.50
N SER A 341 -21.96 -28.58 4.34
CA SER A 341 -21.94 -30.03 4.21
C SER A 341 -23.05 -30.54 3.30
N ASP A 342 -24.21 -29.87 3.23
CA ASP A 342 -25.39 -30.45 2.54
C ASP A 342 -26.10 -29.53 1.55
N ALA A 343 -25.52 -28.37 1.21
CA ALA A 343 -26.01 -27.61 0.06
C ALA A 343 -25.39 -28.18 -1.22
N VAL A 344 -26.18 -28.96 -1.96
CA VAL A 344 -26.00 -29.31 -3.38
C VAL A 344 -25.93 -28.01 -4.20
N THR A 345 -24.78 -27.37 -4.08
CA THR A 345 -24.34 -26.19 -4.80
C THR A 345 -23.04 -26.66 -5.41
N ARG A 346 -23.04 -26.82 -6.73
CA ARG A 346 -21.85 -27.12 -7.53
C ARG A 346 -20.66 -26.33 -6.98
N SER A 347 -19.74 -27.03 -6.34
CA SER A 347 -18.58 -26.49 -5.66
C SER A 347 -17.59 -25.96 -6.68
N VAL A 348 -17.56 -24.63 -6.86
CA VAL A 348 -16.58 -23.95 -7.73
C VAL A 348 -15.19 -23.87 -7.08
N GLU A 349 -15.02 -24.21 -5.80
CA GLU A 349 -13.71 -24.11 -5.13
C GLU A 349 -13.38 -25.30 -4.22
N GLN A 350 -13.67 -26.53 -4.66
CA GLN A 350 -12.98 -27.69 -4.09
C GLN A 350 -11.64 -27.86 -4.82
N THR A 351 -10.60 -27.29 -4.22
CA THR A 351 -9.21 -27.60 -4.56
C THR A 351 -8.95 -29.04 -4.11
N GLU A 352 -9.28 -29.98 -5.00
CA GLU A 352 -8.89 -31.37 -4.89
C GLU A 352 -7.37 -31.44 -4.73
N SER A 353 -6.95 -31.79 -3.51
CA SER A 353 -5.59 -31.99 -3.06
C SER A 353 -4.99 -33.26 -3.68
N GLY A 354 -4.89 -33.26 -5.01
CA GLY A 354 -4.37 -34.37 -5.81
C GLY A 354 -4.13 -34.05 -7.30
N CYS A 355 -4.67 -32.97 -7.85
CA CYS A 355 -4.40 -32.59 -9.24
C CYS A 355 -3.10 -31.80 -9.36
N THR A 356 -2.22 -32.21 -10.28
CA THR A 356 -1.02 -31.45 -10.59
C THR A 356 -1.42 -30.08 -11.17
N PRO A 357 -0.77 -28.96 -10.77
CA PRO A 357 -1.13 -27.62 -11.22
C PRO A 357 -1.01 -27.33 -12.74
N GLY A 358 -0.64 -28.32 -13.55
CA GLY A 358 -0.33 -28.14 -14.98
C GLY A 358 -1.47 -28.45 -15.96
N GLU A 359 -2.55 -29.09 -15.51
CA GLU A 359 -3.50 -29.76 -16.42
C GLU A 359 -4.91 -29.15 -16.44
N ARG A 360 -5.08 -27.93 -15.91
CA ARG A 360 -6.37 -27.22 -15.93
C ARG A 360 -6.29 -26.00 -16.84
N LYS A 361 -7.26 -25.85 -17.73
CA LYS A 361 -7.44 -24.66 -18.57
C LYS A 361 -8.88 -24.17 -18.43
N CYS A 362 -9.11 -22.87 -18.64
CA CYS A 362 -10.44 -22.28 -18.62
C CYS A 362 -11.09 -22.34 -20.01
N CYS A 363 -12.39 -22.55 -20.04
CA CYS A 363 -13.19 -22.41 -21.26
C CYS A 363 -13.27 -20.92 -21.66
N TRP A 364 -13.04 -20.62 -22.94
CA TRP A 364 -13.08 -19.24 -23.45
C TRP A 364 -14.46 -18.57 -23.42
N GLN A 365 -15.55 -19.34 -23.39
CA GLN A 365 -16.91 -18.81 -23.42
C GLN A 365 -17.52 -18.65 -22.02
N CYS A 366 -17.47 -19.70 -21.19
CA CYS A 366 -18.09 -19.70 -19.86
C CYS A 366 -17.11 -19.51 -18.70
N TYR A 367 -15.80 -19.46 -18.97
CA TYR A 367 -14.73 -19.33 -17.97
C TYR A 367 -14.64 -20.46 -16.93
N CYS A 368 -15.42 -21.53 -17.08
CA CYS A 368 -15.29 -22.72 -16.23
C CYS A 368 -13.91 -23.35 -16.40
N VAL A 369 -13.28 -23.71 -15.28
CA VAL A 369 -12.00 -24.42 -15.25
C VAL A 369 -12.27 -25.91 -15.42
N VAL A 370 -11.71 -26.50 -16.47
CA VAL A 370 -11.89 -27.92 -16.81
C VAL A 370 -10.51 -28.56 -17.01
N GLN A 371 -10.44 -29.89 -16.86
CA GLN A 371 -9.23 -30.64 -17.20
C GLN A 371 -8.94 -30.54 -18.70
N VAL A 372 -7.66 -30.51 -19.07
CA VAL A 372 -7.20 -30.38 -20.47
C VAL A 372 -7.79 -31.47 -21.38
N GLU A 373 -8.04 -32.66 -20.84
CA GLU A 373 -8.57 -33.82 -21.56
C GLU A 373 -10.05 -33.67 -21.97
N ASP A 374 -10.81 -32.87 -21.23
CA ASP A 374 -12.24 -32.62 -21.47
C ASP A 374 -12.49 -31.36 -22.32
N LEU A 375 -11.43 -30.64 -22.71
CA LEU A 375 -11.53 -29.42 -23.50
C LEU A 375 -11.59 -29.74 -24.99
N VAL A 376 -12.62 -29.21 -25.66
CA VAL A 376 -12.73 -29.18 -27.11
C VAL A 376 -11.86 -28.05 -27.64
N HIS A 377 -10.87 -28.37 -28.46
CA HIS A 377 -10.03 -27.38 -29.13
C HIS A 377 -10.65 -26.98 -30.48
N ASP A 378 -10.65 -25.69 -30.78
CA ASP A 378 -11.20 -25.14 -32.01
C ASP A 378 -10.07 -24.70 -32.96
N ASP A 379 -9.88 -25.45 -34.04
CA ASP A 379 -8.80 -25.25 -35.00
C ASP A 379 -8.85 -23.88 -35.71
N GLN A 380 -10.03 -23.25 -35.78
CA GLN A 380 -10.18 -21.95 -36.43
C GLN A 380 -9.68 -20.78 -35.57
N THR A 381 -9.87 -20.88 -34.24
CA THR A 381 -9.59 -19.77 -33.32
C THR A 381 -8.42 -20.03 -32.38
N ASP A 382 -7.87 -21.26 -32.37
CA ASP A 382 -6.84 -21.74 -31.45
C ASP A 382 -7.28 -21.60 -29.97
N LYS A 383 -8.59 -21.76 -29.72
CA LYS A 383 -9.20 -21.63 -28.39
C LYS A 383 -9.72 -22.97 -27.89
N SER A 384 -9.90 -23.08 -26.57
CA SER A 384 -10.39 -24.27 -25.90
C SER A 384 -11.73 -24.01 -25.21
N PHE A 385 -12.67 -24.94 -25.36
CA PHE A 385 -14.04 -24.84 -24.87
C PHE A 385 -14.44 -26.07 -24.04
N CYS A 386 -15.23 -25.91 -22.99
CA CYS A 386 -15.68 -27.03 -22.16
C CYS A 386 -16.70 -27.95 -22.84
N GLY A 387 -17.08 -27.66 -24.09
CA GLY A 387 -18.04 -28.41 -24.88
C GLY A 387 -18.38 -27.70 -26.19
N SER A 388 -19.03 -28.42 -27.10
CA SER A 388 -19.44 -27.91 -28.41
C SER A 388 -20.45 -26.76 -28.32
N THR A 389 -21.29 -26.73 -27.29
CA THR A 389 -22.24 -25.64 -27.04
C THR A 389 -21.51 -24.31 -26.81
N CYS A 390 -20.50 -24.30 -25.95
CA CYS A 390 -19.67 -23.12 -25.70
C CYS A 390 -18.85 -22.68 -26.93
N GLN A 391 -18.40 -23.64 -27.75
CA GLN A 391 -17.74 -23.33 -29.02
C GLN A 391 -18.70 -22.66 -30.00
N GLN A 392 -19.92 -23.19 -30.14
CA GLN A 392 -20.94 -22.63 -31.03
C GLN A 392 -21.38 -21.23 -30.56
N ASP A 393 -21.64 -21.04 -29.27
CA ASP A 393 -21.99 -19.73 -28.71
C ASP A 393 -20.88 -18.70 -28.97
N TYR A 394 -19.61 -19.12 -28.86
CA TYR A 394 -18.45 -18.28 -29.18
C TYR A 394 -18.42 -17.93 -30.67
N HIS A 395 -18.64 -18.91 -31.55
CA HIS A 395 -18.74 -18.68 -32.99
C HIS A 395 -19.90 -17.75 -33.31
N GLU A 396 -21.09 -17.91 -32.75
CA GLU A 396 -22.23 -17.01 -33.04
C GLU A 396 -21.97 -15.57 -32.59
N GLN A 397 -21.35 -15.38 -31.42
CA GLN A 397 -21.07 -14.04 -30.88
C GLN A 397 -19.88 -13.36 -31.57
N TYR A 398 -18.89 -14.14 -32.00
CA TYR A 398 -17.62 -13.62 -32.52
C TYR A 398 -17.35 -13.98 -34.00
N ALA A 399 -18.29 -14.63 -34.71
CA ALA A 399 -18.15 -15.05 -36.11
C ALA A 399 -17.70 -13.92 -37.02
N ARG A 400 -18.21 -12.70 -36.77
CA ARG A 400 -17.85 -11.50 -37.51
C ARG A 400 -16.34 -11.19 -37.55
N PHE A 401 -15.57 -11.71 -36.60
CA PHE A 401 -14.12 -11.50 -36.54
C PHE A 401 -13.32 -12.62 -37.19
N TYR A 402 -13.92 -13.80 -37.36
CA TYR A 402 -13.25 -15.02 -37.82
C TYR A 402 -13.74 -15.54 -39.16
N THR A 403 -14.80 -14.95 -39.73
CA THR A 403 -15.07 -15.09 -41.17
C THR A 403 -13.91 -14.42 -41.90
N SER A 404 -12.89 -15.20 -42.21
CA SER A 404 -11.83 -14.85 -43.15
C SER A 404 -12.53 -14.21 -44.34
N HIS A 405 -12.31 -12.92 -44.56
CA HIS A 405 -12.57 -12.34 -45.86
C HIS A 405 -11.70 -13.16 -46.82
N GLU A 406 -12.30 -14.14 -47.50
CA GLU A 406 -11.70 -14.75 -48.67
C GLU A 406 -11.53 -13.60 -49.66
N ILE A 407 -10.32 -13.04 -49.69
CA ILE A 407 -9.91 -12.06 -50.68
C ILE A 407 -9.82 -12.84 -51.98
N GLY A 408 -10.92 -12.80 -52.74
CA GLY A 408 -10.99 -13.29 -54.13
C GLY A 408 -10.19 -12.42 -55.09
#